data_AF-A0A1Y1LT22-F1
#
_entry.id   AF-A0A1Y1LT22-F1
#
_cell.length_a   1.000
_cell.length_b   1.000
_cell.length_c   1.000
_cell.angle_alpha   90.00
_cell.angle_beta   90.00
_cell.angle_gamma   90.00
#
_symmetry.space_group_name_H-M   'P 1'
#
loop_
_entity.id
_entity.type
_entity.pdbx_description
1 polymer ?
#
loop_
_entity_poly.entity_id
_entity_poly.type
_entity_poly.pdbx_seq_one_letter_code
_entity_poly.pdbx_strand_id
1 'polypeptide(L)'
;FVDITDHEDFYKQNVNALAGEAHLPNLSHQHIVKPLLPQVSTKRMRHVLEHMTSYYTRYFGSVTGEESAQWLHDHIAEIIKESPFHTHISLEVFTHSFPQPSIIARFEPKVRNFSLPLTILGAHQDSMNYLFPLLPAPGADDDCS
;
A
#
# COMPACT_ATOMS: atom_id res chain seq x y z
N PHE A 1 2.24 -9.34 -7.31
CA PHE A 1 3.00 -9.74 -6.11
C PHE A 1 4.24 -10.54 -6.47
N VAL A 2 5.40 -10.11 -5.95
CA VAL A 2 6.66 -10.86 -5.97
C VAL A 2 7.09 -11.08 -4.54
N ASP A 3 7.33 -12.35 -4.17
CA ASP A 3 7.90 -12.66 -2.86
C ASP A 3 9.40 -12.35 -2.87
N ILE A 4 9.84 -11.55 -1.91
CA ILE A 4 11.22 -11.11 -1.70
C ILE A 4 11.76 -11.50 -0.33
N THR A 5 11.01 -12.31 0.42
CA THR A 5 11.35 -12.64 1.80
C THR A 5 12.43 -13.72 1.88
N ASP A 6 12.71 -14.44 0.79
CA ASP A 6 13.60 -15.61 0.77
C ASP A 6 13.27 -16.62 1.89
N HIS A 7 12.01 -16.65 2.32
CA HIS A 7 11.52 -17.41 3.48
C HIS A 7 10.45 -18.44 3.10
N GLU A 8 10.48 -18.94 1.86
CA GLU A 8 9.54 -19.95 1.35
C GLU A 8 9.41 -21.16 2.30
N ASP A 9 10.54 -21.61 2.87
CA ASP A 9 10.58 -22.72 3.81
C ASP A 9 9.84 -22.43 5.13
N PHE A 10 9.86 -21.18 5.61
CA PHE A 10 9.11 -20.75 6.80
C PHE A 10 7.59 -20.80 6.55
N TYR A 11 7.15 -20.40 5.36
CA TYR A 11 5.74 -20.48 4.99
C TYR A 11 5.28 -21.94 4.79
N LYS A 12 6.11 -22.78 4.18
CA LYS A 12 5.85 -24.22 4.00
C LYS A 12 5.65 -24.97 5.32
N GLN A 13 6.32 -24.55 6.39
CA GLN A 13 6.17 -25.15 7.73
C GLN A 13 4.84 -24.77 8.41
N ASN A 14 4.22 -23.65 8.01
CA ASN A 14 3.02 -23.09 8.66
C ASN A 14 1.74 -23.25 7.82
N VAL A 15 1.74 -24.09 6.79
CA VAL A 15 0.58 -24.29 5.89
C VAL A 15 -0.70 -24.79 6.57
N ASN A 16 -0.58 -25.37 7.77
CA ASN A 16 -1.72 -25.84 8.58
C ASN A 16 -1.99 -24.97 9.81
N ALA A 17 -1.38 -23.78 9.91
CA ALA A 17 -1.66 -22.85 10.99
C ALA A 17 -3.10 -22.33 10.84
N LEU A 18 -4.00 -22.83 11.68
CA LEU A 18 -5.32 -22.23 11.83
C LEU A 18 -5.14 -20.91 12.57
N ALA A 19 -5.68 -19.83 12.03
CA ALA A 19 -5.83 -18.60 12.78
C ALA A 19 -6.61 -18.94 14.07
N GLY A 20 -6.00 -18.67 15.23
CA GLY A 20 -6.69 -18.81 16.51
C GLY A 20 -7.89 -17.88 16.60
N GLU A 21 -8.62 -17.95 17.71
CA GLU A 21 -9.73 -17.04 17.95
C GLU A 21 -9.22 -15.59 18.00
N ALA A 22 -9.83 -14.72 17.19
CA ALA A 22 -9.41 -13.33 17.07
C ALA A 22 -9.72 -12.56 18.36
N HIS A 23 -8.68 -12.24 19.13
CA HIS A 23 -8.82 -11.40 20.32
C HIS A 23 -8.81 -9.91 19.93
N LEU A 24 -9.96 -9.41 19.48
CA LEU A 24 -10.13 -8.03 19.07
C LEU A 24 -10.43 -7.11 20.27
N PRO A 25 -9.89 -5.88 20.29
CA PRO A 25 -10.22 -4.92 21.34
C PRO A 25 -11.68 -4.47 21.24
N ASN A 26 -12.26 -4.10 22.38
CA ASN A 26 -13.56 -3.44 22.40
C ASN A 26 -13.52 -2.12 21.62
N LEU A 27 -14.55 -1.86 20.82
CA LEU A 27 -14.67 -0.62 20.05
C LEU A 27 -14.91 0.57 21.00
N SER A 28 -13.96 1.51 21.07
CA SER A 28 -14.00 2.63 22.02
C SER A 28 -13.89 4.03 21.41
N HIS A 29 -13.58 4.15 20.11
CA HIS A 29 -13.26 5.43 19.46
C HIS A 29 -14.32 5.91 18.45
N GLN A 30 -15.58 5.52 18.62
CA GLN A 30 -16.67 5.85 17.67
C GLN A 30 -16.86 7.36 17.48
N HIS A 31 -16.62 8.15 18.52
CA HIS A 31 -16.73 9.62 18.46
C HIS A 31 -15.66 10.25 17.57
N ILE A 32 -14.50 9.59 17.39
CA ILE A 32 -13.44 10.01 16.46
C ILE A 32 -13.71 9.47 15.07
N VAL A 33 -14.11 8.20 14.95
CA VAL A 33 -14.28 7.52 13.65
C VAL A 33 -15.50 8.03 12.88
N LYS A 34 -16.65 8.19 13.54
CA LYS A 34 -17.92 8.54 12.85
C LYS A 34 -17.84 9.84 12.07
N PRO A 35 -17.24 10.94 12.58
CA PRO A 35 -17.08 12.18 11.80
C PRO A 35 -16.15 12.05 10.58
N LEU A 36 -15.31 11.02 10.50
CA LEU A 36 -14.39 10.81 9.38
C LEU A 36 -15.07 10.08 8.20
N LEU A 37 -16.04 9.22 8.46
CA LEU A 37 -16.71 8.42 7.41
C LEU A 37 -17.33 9.27 6.29
N PRO A 38 -18.05 10.38 6.56
CA PRO A 38 -18.60 11.23 5.51
C PRO A 38 -17.54 12.00 4.71
N GLN A 39 -16.29 12.07 5.18
CA GLN A 39 -15.19 12.76 4.49
C GLN A 39 -14.49 11.87 3.45
N VAL A 40 -14.81 10.56 3.45
CA VAL A 40 -14.34 9.64 2.42
C VAL A 40 -14.98 10.05 1.09
N SER A 41 -14.14 10.22 0.07
CA SER A 41 -14.58 10.72 -1.24
C SER A 41 -14.33 9.67 -2.31
N THR A 42 -15.40 9.03 -2.76
CA THR A 42 -15.37 8.10 -3.90
C THR A 42 -14.89 8.77 -5.19
N LYS A 43 -15.05 10.10 -5.31
CA LYS A 43 -14.50 10.87 -6.43
C LYS A 43 -12.97 10.87 -6.41
N ARG A 44 -12.33 11.06 -5.25
CA ARG A 44 -10.87 10.98 -5.12
C ARG A 44 -10.37 9.57 -5.40
N MET A 45 -11.05 8.56 -4.88
CA MET A 45 -10.73 7.15 -5.15
C MET A 45 -10.81 6.84 -6.65
N ARG A 46 -11.88 7.29 -7.32
CA ARG A 46 -12.06 7.10 -8.77
C ARG A 46 -10.96 7.78 -9.58
N HIS A 47 -10.55 8.99 -9.19
CA HIS A 47 -9.45 9.69 -9.86
C HIS A 47 -8.12 8.90 -9.79
N VAL A 48 -7.79 8.35 -8.61
CA VAL A 48 -6.61 7.51 -8.44
C VAL A 48 -6.73 6.24 -9.29
N LEU A 49 -7.89 5.57 -9.25
CA LEU A 49 -8.16 4.37 -10.05
C LEU A 49 -8.01 4.64 -11.55
N GLU A 50 -8.60 5.72 -12.07
CA GLU A 50 -8.52 6.09 -13.49
C GLU A 50 -7.07 6.38 -13.92
N HIS A 51 -6.30 7.09 -13.10
CA HIS A 51 -4.89 7.36 -13.40
C HIS A 51 -4.05 6.08 -13.38
N MET A 52 -4.13 5.30 -12.31
CA MET A 52 -3.32 4.10 -12.12
C MET A 52 -3.69 2.97 -13.11
N THR A 53 -4.93 2.89 -13.56
CA THR A 53 -5.38 1.93 -14.60
C THR A 53 -5.08 2.40 -16.03
N SER A 54 -4.63 3.65 -16.21
CA SER A 54 -4.23 4.17 -17.52
C SER A 54 -2.85 3.69 -17.97
N TYR A 55 -1.99 3.28 -17.03
CA TYR A 55 -0.72 2.61 -17.35
C TYR A 55 -1.00 1.30 -18.09
N TYR A 56 -0.22 1.03 -19.14
CA TYR A 56 -0.35 -0.21 -19.91
C TYR A 56 -0.24 -1.45 -19.01
N THR A 57 0.70 -1.42 -18.07
CA THR A 57 0.88 -2.40 -17.00
C THR A 57 1.61 -1.72 -15.84
N ARG A 58 1.38 -2.19 -14.62
CA ARG A 58 2.16 -1.80 -13.43
C ARG A 58 3.10 -2.92 -13.00
N TYR A 59 3.50 -3.79 -13.94
CA TYR A 59 4.39 -4.92 -13.67
C TYR A 59 5.72 -4.44 -13.07
N PHE A 60 6.13 -5.05 -11.96
CA PHE A 60 7.28 -4.63 -11.13
C PHE A 60 8.61 -4.50 -11.90
N GLY A 61 8.76 -5.28 -12.98
CA GLY A 61 9.95 -5.28 -13.84
C GLY A 61 9.85 -4.39 -15.08
N SER A 62 8.76 -3.65 -15.24
CA SER A 62 8.51 -2.79 -16.42
C SER A 62 8.78 -1.33 -16.12
N VAL A 63 9.10 -0.55 -17.16
CA VAL A 63 9.25 0.91 -17.08
C VAL A 63 7.96 1.56 -16.58
N THR A 64 6.81 1.14 -17.09
CA THR A 64 5.51 1.70 -16.65
C THR A 64 5.18 1.33 -15.20
N GLY A 65 5.71 0.22 -14.68
CA GLY A 65 5.63 -0.13 -13.26
C GLY A 65 6.49 0.77 -12.37
N GLU A 66 7.69 1.14 -12.81
CA GLU A 66 8.52 2.13 -12.10
C GLU A 66 7.86 3.51 -12.12
N GLU A 67 7.36 3.94 -13.29
CA GLU A 67 6.65 5.21 -13.45
C GLU A 67 5.39 5.29 -12.59
N SER A 68 4.62 4.20 -12.48
CA SER A 68 3.43 4.16 -11.62
C SER A 68 3.79 4.30 -10.14
N ALA A 69 4.92 3.73 -9.71
CA ALA A 69 5.41 3.89 -8.34
C ALA A 69 5.87 5.31 -8.05
N GLN A 70 6.59 5.93 -8.99
CA GLN A 70 7.00 7.33 -8.86
C GLN A 70 5.78 8.25 -8.75
N TRP A 71 4.78 8.04 -9.60
CA TRP A 71 3.53 8.81 -9.53
C TRP A 71 2.81 8.63 -8.19
N LEU A 72 2.70 7.39 -7.70
CA LEU A 72 2.04 7.11 -6.43
C LEU A 72 2.78 7.77 -5.25
N HIS A 73 4.11 7.73 -5.26
CA HIS A 73 4.94 8.42 -4.28
C HIS A 73 4.65 9.93 -4.28
N ASP A 74 4.66 10.56 -5.45
CA ASP A 74 4.46 12.01 -5.57
C ASP A 74 3.02 12.41 -5.21
N HIS A 75 2.04 11.57 -5.54
CA HIS A 75 0.65 11.76 -5.11
C HIS A 75 0.53 11.75 -3.58
N ILE A 76 1.19 10.81 -2.91
CA ILE A 76 1.23 10.74 -1.44
C ILE A 76 1.98 11.95 -0.86
N ALA A 77 3.07 12.39 -1.49
CA ALA A 77 3.83 13.55 -1.05
C ALA A 77 2.98 14.84 -1.06
N GLU A 78 2.16 15.05 -2.09
CA GLU A 78 1.22 16.19 -2.14
C GLU A 78 0.14 16.08 -1.05
N ILE A 79 -0.38 14.88 -0.76
CA ILE A 79 -1.30 14.67 0.37
C ILE A 79 -0.63 15.03 1.71
N ILE A 80 0.61 14.60 1.92
CA ILE A 80 1.37 14.89 3.15
C ILE A 80 1.61 16.40 3.29
N LYS A 81 1.89 17.10 2.20
CA LYS A 81 2.10 18.55 2.17
C LYS A 81 0.83 19.34 2.55
N GLU A 82 -0.35 18.80 2.27
CA GLU A 82 -1.64 19.38 2.70
C GLU A 82 -2.00 19.06 4.16
N SER A 83 -1.20 18.22 4.86
CA SER A 83 -1.49 17.84 6.24
C SER A 83 -1.33 18.99 7.24
N PRO A 84 -2.05 18.97 8.38
CA PRO A 84 -1.95 20.02 9.39
C PRO A 84 -0.52 20.25 9.88
N PHE A 85 -0.21 21.50 10.22
CA PHE A 85 1.07 21.89 10.81
C PHE A 85 1.39 21.01 12.04
N HIS A 86 2.63 20.50 12.11
CA HIS A 86 3.11 19.50 13.08
C HIS A 86 2.69 18.03 12.87
N THR A 87 2.00 17.68 11.79
CA THR A 87 1.80 16.27 11.44
C THR A 87 3.12 15.71 10.90
N HIS A 88 3.83 14.93 11.71
CA HIS A 88 5.11 14.37 11.31
C HIS A 88 4.87 13.06 10.55
N ILE A 89 4.94 13.12 9.22
CA ILE A 89 4.79 11.96 8.33
C ILE A 89 6.09 11.80 7.55
N SER A 90 6.73 10.63 7.64
CA SER A 90 7.82 10.27 6.74
C SER A 90 7.27 9.60 5.49
N LEU A 91 7.93 9.82 4.37
CA LEU A 91 7.67 9.15 3.10
C LEU A 91 9.00 8.60 2.60
N GLU A 92 9.10 7.27 2.55
CA GLU A 92 10.31 6.55 2.19
C GLU A 92 10.00 5.57 1.06
N VAL A 93 10.98 5.32 0.19
CA VAL A 93 10.94 4.24 -0.80
C VAL A 93 11.84 3.11 -0.35
N PHE A 94 11.35 1.88 -0.44
CA PHE A 94 12.15 0.67 -0.24
C PHE A 94 12.51 0.10 -1.62
N THR A 95 13.81 0.09 -1.92
CA THR A 95 14.34 -0.38 -3.20
C THR A 95 14.49 -1.89 -3.21
N HIS A 96 14.13 -2.52 -4.32
CA HIS A 96 14.26 -3.96 -4.56
C HIS A 96 15.37 -4.24 -5.57
N SER A 97 15.58 -5.53 -5.89
CA SER A 97 16.44 -5.95 -7.01
C SER A 97 15.82 -5.63 -8.39
N PHE A 98 14.54 -5.27 -8.42
CA PHE A 98 13.78 -4.86 -9.59
C PHE A 98 13.43 -3.36 -9.52
N PRO A 99 13.08 -2.73 -10.65
CA PRO A 99 13.01 -1.27 -10.73
C PRO A 99 11.87 -0.64 -9.92
N GLN A 100 10.70 -1.28 -9.84
CA GLN A 100 9.58 -0.73 -9.07
C GLN A 100 9.84 -0.78 -7.56
N PRO A 101 9.92 0.35 -6.82
CA PRO A 101 10.09 0.34 -5.37
C PRO A 101 8.77 0.09 -4.63
N SER A 102 8.85 -0.29 -3.35
CA SER A 102 7.72 -0.16 -2.41
C SER A 102 7.72 1.21 -1.76
N ILE A 103 6.54 1.76 -1.45
CA ILE A 103 6.38 3.09 -0.84
C ILE A 103 5.89 2.93 0.60
N ILE A 104 6.52 3.65 1.53
CA ILE A 104 6.22 3.59 2.95
C ILE A 104 5.93 5.01 3.43
N ALA A 105 4.66 5.30 3.69
CA ALA A 105 4.23 6.51 4.38
C ALA A 105 3.96 6.18 5.86
N ARG A 106 4.57 6.91 6.79
CA ARG A 106 4.46 6.62 8.22
C ARG A 106 4.17 7.87 9.04
N PHE A 107 3.12 7.82 9.86
CA PHE A 107 2.95 8.74 10.98
C PHE A 107 4.02 8.47 12.04
N GLU A 108 4.96 9.39 12.18
CA GLU A 108 6.11 9.24 13.05
C GLU A 108 5.76 9.67 14.49
N PRO A 109 6.05 8.84 15.49
CA PRO A 109 6.01 9.29 16.87
C PRO A 109 7.15 10.30 17.13
N LYS A 110 7.01 11.11 18.17
CA LYS A 110 8.09 12.02 18.60
C LYS A 110 9.39 11.27 18.94
N VAL A 111 9.28 10.04 19.44
CA VAL A 111 10.40 9.15 19.76
C VAL A 111 10.04 7.75 19.26
N ARG A 112 10.90 7.16 18.42
CA ARG A 112 10.71 5.80 17.92
C ARG A 112 10.98 4.78 19.04
N ASN A 113 10.08 3.82 19.20
CA ASN A 113 10.22 2.71 20.14
C ASN A 113 9.72 1.42 19.49
N PHE A 114 10.64 0.50 19.21
CA PHE A 114 10.35 -0.77 18.53
C PHE A 114 9.60 -1.79 19.39
N SER A 115 9.49 -1.55 20.70
CA SER A 115 8.70 -2.39 21.61
C SER A 115 7.22 -2.01 21.67
N LEU A 116 6.82 -0.91 21.03
CA LEU A 116 5.42 -0.51 20.94
C LEU A 116 4.72 -1.19 19.76
N PRO A 117 3.40 -1.45 19.86
CA PRO A 117 2.65 -2.02 18.76
C PRO A 117 2.66 -1.08 17.54
N LEU A 118 2.83 -1.66 16.35
CA LEU A 118 2.77 -0.99 15.06
C LEU A 118 1.54 -1.47 14.30
N THR A 119 0.73 -0.55 13.79
CA THR A 119 -0.37 -0.86 12.87
C THR A 119 0.08 -0.59 11.45
N ILE A 120 -0.03 -1.60 10.58
CA ILE A 120 0.33 -1.51 9.16
C ILE A 120 -0.95 -1.65 8.34
N LEU A 121 -1.17 -0.69 7.43
CA LEU A 121 -2.14 -0.79 6.36
C LEU A 121 -1.35 -0.92 5.05
N GLY A 122 -1.76 -1.83 4.19
CA GLY A 122 -1.05 -2.11 2.95
C GLY A 122 -1.98 -2.52 1.82
N ALA A 123 -1.50 -2.30 0.61
CA ALA A 123 -2.04 -2.72 -0.68
C ALA A 123 -0.83 -2.96 -1.59
N HIS A 124 -0.98 -3.74 -2.66
CA HIS A 124 0.08 -3.86 -3.66
C HIS A 124 -0.21 -2.96 -4.87
N GLN A 125 0.83 -2.32 -5.40
CA GLN A 125 0.65 -1.41 -6.53
C GLN A 125 0.78 -2.10 -7.89
N ASP A 126 1.45 -3.25 -7.94
CA ASP A 126 1.77 -3.90 -9.20
C ASP A 126 0.54 -4.54 -9.85
N SER A 127 0.61 -4.73 -11.15
CA SER A 127 -0.38 -5.49 -11.92
C SER A 127 0.32 -6.39 -12.92
N MET A 128 -0.31 -7.51 -13.27
CA MET A 128 0.26 -8.45 -14.21
C MET A 128 -0.83 -9.15 -15.01
N ASN A 129 -0.54 -9.43 -16.28
CA ASN A 129 -1.34 -10.33 -17.08
C ASN A 129 -0.70 -11.73 -17.05
N TYR A 130 -1.38 -12.70 -16.43
CA TYR A 130 -0.85 -14.04 -16.19
C TYR A 130 -0.65 -14.86 -17.48
N LEU A 131 -1.52 -14.65 -18.48
CA LEU A 131 -1.46 -15.40 -19.75
C LEU A 131 -0.27 -14.93 -20.60
N PHE A 132 0.00 -13.62 -20.60
CA PHE A 132 1.15 -13.01 -21.27
C PHE A 132 1.53 -11.69 -20.57
N PRO A 133 2.66 -11.64 -19.84
CA PRO A 133 3.07 -10.45 -19.07
C PRO A 133 3.28 -9.16 -19.88
N LEU A 134 3.35 -9.28 -21.21
CA LEU A 134 3.49 -8.16 -22.15
C LEU A 134 2.15 -7.62 -22.67
N LEU A 135 1.02 -8.22 -22.31
CA LEU A 135 -0.31 -7.68 -22.61
C LEU A 135 -0.73 -6.63 -21.58
N PRO A 136 -1.73 -5.78 -21.90
CA PRO A 136 -2.22 -4.80 -20.95
C PRO A 136 -2.67 -5.47 -19.64
N ALA A 137 -2.31 -4.84 -18.52
CA ALA A 137 -2.73 -5.23 -17.18
C ALA A 137 -3.22 -3.99 -16.42
N PRO A 138 -4.45 -3.52 -16.67
CA PRO A 138 -4.99 -2.36 -15.97
C PRO A 138 -5.07 -2.57 -14.45
N GLY A 139 -5.25 -3.81 -13.98
CA GLY A 139 -5.23 -4.16 -12.55
C GLY A 139 -6.17 -3.29 -11.71
N ALA A 140 -7.41 -3.09 -12.18
CA ALA A 140 -8.35 -2.15 -11.55
C ALA A 140 -8.83 -2.63 -10.18
N ASP A 141 -9.23 -3.90 -10.08
CA ASP A 141 -9.66 -4.54 -8.81
C ASP A 141 -8.48 -5.19 -8.08
N ASP A 142 -7.44 -5.60 -8.83
CA ASP A 142 -6.24 -6.28 -8.34
C ASP A 142 -5.00 -5.43 -8.67
N ASP A 143 -4.56 -4.53 -7.79
CA ASP A 143 -5.13 -4.12 -6.49
C ASP A 143 -5.24 -2.58 -6.42
N CYS A 144 -5.79 -1.98 -7.48
CA CYS A 144 -5.90 -0.52 -7.58
C CYS A 144 -7.12 0.07 -6.86
N SER A 145 -8.08 -0.75 -6.44
CA SER A 145 -9.39 -0.34 -5.92
C SER A 145 -9.36 0.37 -4.56
#